data_AF-A0AAE4MIZ7-F1
#
_entry.id   AF-A0AAE4MIZ7-F1
#
_cell.length_a   1.000
_cell.length_b   1.000
_cell.length_c   1.000
_cell.angle_alpha   90.00
_cell.angle_beta   90.00
_cell.angle_gamma   90.00
#
_symmetry.space_group_name_H-M   'P 1'
#
loop_
_entity.id
_entity.type
_entity.pdbx_description
1 polymer ?
#
loop_
_entity_poly.entity_id
_entity_poly.type
_entity_poly.pdbx_seq_one_letter_code
_entity_poly.pdbx_strand_id
1 'polypeptide(L)' 'MVWREHPGLCDRKILKRQLFYGMTVEEIALRNGCTRATVRAAMHHHRLRRPLVRMPEKERERLRL' A
#
# COMPACT_ATOMS: atom_id res chain seq x y z
N MET A 1 11.93 11.42 6.37
CA MET A 1 11.23 11.17 5.09
C MET A 1 9.75 11.35 5.29
N VAL A 2 9.11 12.26 4.55
CA VAL A 2 7.74 12.71 4.77
C VAL A 2 6.83 12.01 3.77
N TRP A 3 6.02 11.06 4.25
CA TRP A 3 5.06 10.33 3.39
C TRP A 3 4.04 11.24 2.68
N ARG A 4 3.88 12.50 3.12
CA ARG A 4 3.02 13.52 2.52
C ARG A 4 3.46 13.94 1.11
N GLU A 5 4.74 13.73 0.77
CA GLU A 5 5.29 14.07 -0.54
C GLU A 5 4.92 13.01 -1.60
N HIS A 6 4.37 11.87 -1.19
CA HIS A 6 3.96 10.80 -2.09
C HIS A 6 2.42 10.77 -2.22
N PRO A 7 1.84 11.15 -3.38
CA PRO A 7 0.39 11.20 -3.56
C PRO A 7 -0.30 9.86 -3.28
N GLY A 8 0.34 8.75 -3.64
CA GLY A 8 -0.18 7.39 -3.41
C GLY A 8 -0.18 6.94 -1.95
N LEU A 9 0.55 7.64 -1.07
CA LEU A 9 0.55 7.41 0.37
C LEU A 9 -0.29 8.44 1.14
N CYS A 10 -0.41 9.66 0.61
CA CYS A 10 -1.16 10.76 1.24
C CYS A 10 -2.69 10.57 1.12
N ASP A 11 -3.16 9.96 0.03
CA ASP A 11 -4.57 9.60 -0.10
C ASP A 11 -4.85 8.25 0.55
N ARG A 12 -5.58 8.29 1.67
CA ARG A 12 -6.04 7.11 2.39
C ARG A 12 -6.78 6.11 1.50
N LYS A 13 -7.60 6.56 0.55
CA LYS A 13 -8.39 5.66 -0.32
C LYS A 13 -7.46 4.91 -1.27
N ILE A 14 -6.44 5.59 -1.81
CA ILE A 14 -5.44 4.98 -2.69
C ILE A 14 -4.63 3.93 -1.91
N LEU A 15 -4.09 4.29 -0.75
CA LEU A 15 -3.31 3.37 0.07
C LEU A 15 -4.16 2.17 0.55
N LYS A 16 -5.42 2.41 0.94
CA LYS A 16 -6.36 1.34 1.32
C LYS A 16 -6.64 0.41 0.14
N ARG A 17 -6.83 0.95 -1.07
CA ARG A 17 -7.07 0.16 -2.29
C ARG A 17 -5.85 -0.69 -2.64
N GLN A 18 -4.65 -0.15 -2.57
CA GLN A 18 -3.41 -0.91 -2.79
C GLN A 18 -3.27 -2.06 -1.78
N LEU A 19 -3.50 -1.79 -0.49
CA LEU A 19 -3.50 -2.83 0.54
C LEU A 19 -4.60 -3.88 0.30
N PHE A 20 -5.80 -3.45 -0.07
CA PHE A 20 -6.94 -4.35 -0.35
C PHE A 20 -6.67 -5.29 -1.53
N TYR A 21 -5.98 -4.82 -2.56
CA TYR A 21 -5.48 -5.66 -3.67
C TYR A 21 -4.30 -6.55 -3.28
N GLY A 22 -4.07 -6.75 -1.98
CA GLY A 22 -3.02 -7.62 -1.46
C GLY A 22 -1.61 -7.07 -1.61
N MET A 23 -1.43 -5.77 -1.92
CA MET A 23 -0.08 -5.20 -2.03
C MET A 23 0.65 -5.24 -0.70
N THR A 24 1.85 -5.80 -0.73
CA THR A 24 2.74 -5.75 0.42
C THR A 24 3.27 -4.33 0.58
N VAL A 25 3.72 -4.03 1.78
CA VAL A 25 4.41 -2.77 2.09
C VAL A 25 5.62 -2.56 1.18
N GLU A 26 6.29 -3.64 0.74
CA GLU A 26 7.43 -3.59 -0.18
C GLU A 26 7.02 -3.25 -1.60
N GLU A 27 5.96 -3.88 -2.12
CA GLU A 27 5.42 -3.56 -3.45
C GLU A 27 4.92 -2.10 -3.50
N ILE A 28 4.24 -1.65 -2.44
CA ILE A 28 3.79 -0.26 -2.31
C ILE A 28 4.98 0.69 -2.26
N ALA A 29 6.02 0.35 -1.49
CA ALA A 29 7.22 1.16 -1.38
C ALA A 29 7.92 1.30 -2.74
N LEU A 30 8.11 0.18 -3.46
CA LEU A 30 8.71 0.14 -4.79
C LEU A 30 7.89 0.96 -5.80
N ARG A 31 6.57 0.76 -5.84
CA ARG A 31 5.65 1.46 -6.75
C ARG A 31 5.65 2.98 -6.55
N ASN A 32 5.77 3.43 -5.31
CA ASN A 32 5.75 4.85 -4.96
C ASN A 32 7.17 5.46 -4.88
N GLY A 33 8.22 4.70 -5.19
CA GLY A 33 9.61 5.17 -5.14
C GLY A 33 10.05 5.61 -3.74
N CYS A 34 9.58 4.92 -2.70
CA CYS A 34 9.80 5.33 -1.30
C CYS A 34 10.26 4.15 -0.44
N THR A 35 10.59 4.41 0.83
CA THR A 35 11.02 3.35 1.76
C THR A 35 9.83 2.68 2.43
N ARG A 36 10.02 1.42 2.88
CA ARG A 36 9.01 0.70 3.68
C ARG A 36 8.60 1.47 4.95
N ALA A 37 9.52 2.23 5.54
CA ALA A 37 9.26 3.04 6.72
C ALA A 37 8.28 4.17 6.41
N THR A 38 8.42 4.81 5.24
CA THR A 38 7.49 5.84 4.74
C THR A 38 6.07 5.27 4.59
N VAL A 39 5.94 4.08 4.00
CA VAL A 39 4.64 3.39 3.87
C VAL A 39 4.03 3.05 5.22
N ARG A 40 4.82 2.52 6.17
CA ARG A 40 4.35 2.21 7.53
C ARG A 40 3.87 3.46 8.28
N ALA A 41 4.58 4.58 8.13
CA ALA A 41 4.18 5.85 8.72
C ALA A 41 2.84 6.34 8.15
N ALA A 42 2.65 6.25 6.82
CA ALA A 42 1.39 6.58 6.17
C ALA A 42 0.24 5.65 6.63
N MET A 43 0.49 4.35 6.74
CA MET A 43 -0.49 3.39 7.25
C MET A 43 -0.90 3.71 8.69
N HIS A 44 0.06 4.03 9.56
CA HIS A 44 -0.21 4.42 10.93
C HIS A 44 -1.05 5.71 11.00
N HIS A 45 -0.65 6.74 10.24
CA HIS A 45 -1.38 8.00 10.16
C HIS A 45 -2.82 7.82 9.67
N HIS A 46 -3.04 7.02 8.62
CA HIS A 46 -4.36 6.74 8.07
C HIS A 46 -5.15 5.65 8.82
N ARG A 47 -4.60 5.12 9.92
CA ARG A 47 -5.17 4.02 10.71
C ARG A 47 -5.51 2.78 9.87
N LEU A 48 -4.68 2.49 8.87
CA LEU A 48 -4.80 1.31 8.02
C LEU A 48 -4.01 0.16 8.63
N ARG A 49 -4.66 -0.99 8.79
CA ARG A 49 -3.99 -2.23 9.22
C ARG A 49 -3.53 -3.02 8.00
N ARG A 50 -2.44 -3.76 8.19
CA ARG A 50 -2.00 -4.75 7.20
C ARG A 50 -3.13 -5.78 7.05
N PRO A 51 -3.61 -6.06 5.83
CA PRO A 51 -4.59 -7.12 5.65
C PRO A 51 -3.95 -8.44 6.08
N LEU A 52 -4.67 -9.20 6.92
CA LEU A 52 -4.24 -10.52 7.38
C LEU A 52 -4.25 -11.55 6.24
N VAL A 53 -5.02 -11.28 5.19
CA VAL A 53 -5.15 -12.13 4.01
C VAL A 53 -4.46 -11.44 2.85
N ARG A 54 -3.35 -12.02 2.39
CA ARG A 54 -2.75 -11.65 1.09
C ARG A 54 -3.62 -12.31 0.03
N MET A 55 -4.23 -11.52 -0.86
CA MET A 55 -4.96 -12.08 -1.99
C MET A 55 -3.99 -12.97 -2.78
N PRO A 56 -4.32 -14.26 -3.02
CA PRO A 56 -3.46 -15.15 -3.77
C PRO A 56 -3.18 -14.58 -5.17
N GLU A 57 -1.96 -14.79 -5.65
CA GLU A 57 -1.47 -14.21 -6.91
C GLU A 57 -2.40 -14.48 -8.10
N LYS A 58 -3.00 -15.68 -8.14
CA LYS A 58 -4.01 -16.07 -9.14
C LYS A 58 -5.25 -15.18 -9.15
N GLU A 59 -5.70 -14.67 -8.01
CA GLU A 59 -6.85 -13.74 -7.96
C GLU A 59 -6.48 -12.33 -8.40
N ARG A 60 -5.23 -11.90 -8.14
CA ARG A 60 -4.72 -10.62 -8.66
C ARG A 60 -4.64 -10.60 -10.17
N GLU A 61 -4.11 -11.68 -10.75
CA GLU A 61 -3.97 -11.81 -12.21
C GLU A 61 -5.34 -11.82 -12.90
N ARG A 62 -6.34 -12.49 -12.30
CA ARG A 62 -7.73 -12.48 -12.78
C ARG A 62 -8.36 -11.08 -12.78
N LEU A 63 -7.92 -10.19 -11.90
CA LEU A 63 -8.37 -8.80 -11.81
C LEU A 63 -7.59 -7.83 -12.71
N ARG A 64 -6.56 -8.31 -13.45
CA ARG A 64 -5.70 -7.50 -14.35
C ARG A 64 -5.24 -6.17 -13.71
N LEU A 65 -4.54 -6.27 -12.58
CA LEU A 65 -3.79 -5.15 -11.97
C LEU A 65 -2.29 -5.27 -12.19
#